data_AF-A0A9X6RKJ7-F1
#
_entry.id   AF-A0A9X6RKJ7-F1
#
_cell.length_a   1.000
_cell.length_b   1.000
_cell.length_c   1.000
_cell.angle_alpha   90.00
_cell.angle_beta   90.00
_cell.angle_gamma   90.00
#
_symmetry.space_group_name_H-M   'P 1'
#
loop_
_entity.id
_entity.type
_entity.pdbx_description
1 polymer ?
#
loop_
_entity_poly.entity_id
_entity_poly.type
_entity_poly.pdbx_seq_one_letter_code
_entity_poly.pdbx_strand_id
1 'polypeptide(L)'
;MGNQACSFYLYSLSVFDAGIINSHAVIAVNRAWAIIRPMSFRAAHTNRFTLTVCLIMWLYIHLVEGSFWLADTLYYRTGVPVTACLFNTVQLNTWSNINDIIVYILPLAVILPSFFVVVVSKLLRSREAMKRSTRVKPRNAAVPRIQAEIPPNSVTS
;
A
#
# COMPACT_ATOMS: atom_id res chain seq x y z
N MET A 1 31.45 -17.38 8.78
CA MET A 1 30.16 -17.86 8.24
C MET A 1 30.44 -18.76 7.05
N GLY A 2 29.78 -19.91 6.94
CA GLY A 2 29.96 -20.82 5.80
C GLY A 2 29.27 -20.33 4.53
N ASN A 3 29.67 -20.86 3.37
CA ASN A 3 29.11 -20.49 2.06
C ASN A 3 27.58 -20.63 2.02
N GLN A 4 27.05 -21.73 2.56
CA GLN A 4 25.60 -22.02 2.57
C GLN A 4 24.80 -21.03 3.43
N ALA A 5 25.31 -20.71 4.63
CA ALA A 5 24.66 -19.72 5.50
C ALA A 5 24.61 -18.33 4.85
N CYS A 6 25.69 -17.94 4.15
CA CYS A 6 25.70 -16.72 3.37
C CYS A 6 24.68 -16.76 2.22
N SER A 7 24.59 -17.85 1.45
CA SER A 7 23.60 -17.95 0.35
C SER A 7 22.18 -17.82 0.87
N PHE A 8 21.87 -18.49 1.98
CA PHE A 8 20.55 -18.47 2.58
C PHE A 8 20.18 -17.09 3.14
N TYR A 9 21.16 -16.41 3.76
CA TYR A 9 20.99 -15.05 4.24
C TYR A 9 20.66 -14.08 3.10
N LEU A 10 21.45 -14.10 2.03
CA LEU A 10 21.23 -13.24 0.86
C LEU A 10 19.89 -13.53 0.18
N TYR A 11 19.51 -14.80 0.03
CA TYR A 11 18.21 -15.19 -0.50
C TYR A 11 17.06 -14.65 0.36
N SER A 12 17.12 -14.87 1.66
CA SER A 12 16.07 -14.45 2.58
C SER A 12 15.91 -12.93 2.55
N LEU A 13 17.02 -12.19 2.58
CA LEU A 13 17.02 -10.73 2.52
C LEU A 13 16.36 -10.23 1.23
N SER A 14 16.74 -10.80 0.08
CA SER A 14 16.17 -10.45 -1.23
C SER A 14 14.67 -10.73 -1.30
N VAL A 15 14.26 -11.92 -0.88
CA VAL A 15 12.85 -12.33 -0.86
C VAL A 15 11.99 -11.45 0.05
N PHE A 16 12.48 -11.08 1.23
CA PHE A 16 11.74 -10.19 2.14
C PHE A 16 11.63 -8.77 1.60
N ASP A 17 12.70 -8.22 1.04
CA ASP A 17 12.70 -6.89 0.44
C ASP A 17 11.70 -6.81 -0.75
N ALA A 18 11.80 -7.78 -1.66
CA ALA A 18 10.83 -7.99 -2.74
C ALA A 18 9.39 -8.12 -2.21
N GLY A 19 9.20 -8.91 -1.17
CA GLY A 19 7.92 -9.15 -0.50
C GLY A 19 7.29 -7.87 0.04
N ILE A 20 8.07 -7.01 0.68
CA ILE A 20 7.61 -5.73 1.25
C ILE A 20 7.10 -4.82 0.13
N ILE A 21 7.88 -4.63 -0.94
CA ILE A 21 7.54 -3.71 -2.03
C ILE A 21 6.29 -4.19 -2.78
N ASN A 22 6.22 -5.49 -3.11
CA ASN A 22 5.06 -6.06 -3.80
C ASN A 22 3.80 -6.02 -2.92
N SER A 23 3.94 -6.24 -1.61
CA SER A 23 2.83 -6.08 -0.66
C SER A 23 2.28 -4.65 -0.65
N HIS A 24 3.17 -3.64 -0.69
CA HIS A 24 2.75 -2.24 -0.80
C HIS A 24 1.99 -1.97 -2.10
N ALA A 25 2.39 -2.56 -3.22
CA ALA A 25 1.66 -2.45 -4.48
C ALA A 25 0.25 -3.04 -4.38
N VAL A 26 0.11 -4.25 -3.85
CA VAL A 26 -1.20 -4.89 -3.64
C VAL A 26 -2.09 -4.03 -2.74
N ILE A 27 -1.55 -3.50 -1.63
CA ILE A 27 -2.28 -2.61 -0.72
C ILE A 27 -2.72 -1.32 -1.41
N ALA A 28 -1.83 -0.71 -2.21
CA ALA A 28 -2.12 0.53 -2.93
C ALA A 28 -3.25 0.32 -3.96
N VAL A 29 -3.18 -0.75 -4.75
CA VAL A 29 -4.22 -1.12 -5.72
C VAL A 29 -5.53 -1.39 -5.02
N ASN A 30 -5.52 -2.14 -3.91
CA ASN A 30 -6.72 -2.44 -3.14
C ASN A 30 -7.45 -1.16 -2.69
N ARG A 31 -6.68 -0.17 -2.20
CA ARG A 31 -7.22 1.14 -1.80
C ARG A 31 -7.73 1.95 -2.98
N ALA A 32 -6.98 2.01 -4.09
CA ALA A 32 -7.41 2.72 -5.29
C ALA A 32 -8.70 2.12 -5.87
N TRP A 33 -8.79 0.79 -5.92
CA TRP A 33 -9.96 0.08 -6.43
C TRP A 33 -11.22 0.34 -5.59
N ALA A 34 -11.11 0.32 -4.27
CA ALA A 34 -12.20 0.66 -3.36
C ALA A 34 -12.74 2.09 -3.56
N ILE A 35 -11.86 3.02 -3.95
CA ILE A 35 -12.23 4.42 -4.19
C ILE A 35 -12.88 4.62 -5.55
N ILE A 36 -12.32 4.01 -6.61
CA ILE A 36 -12.82 4.18 -7.99
C ILE A 36 -14.16 3.47 -8.19
N ARG A 37 -14.30 2.22 -7.73
CA ARG A 37 -15.51 1.41 -7.98
C ARG A 37 -16.03 0.74 -6.69
N PRO A 38 -16.71 1.49 -5.81
CA PRO A 38 -17.15 0.96 -4.51
C PRO A 38 -18.14 -0.22 -4.63
N MET A 39 -18.98 -0.25 -5.68
CA MET A 39 -19.94 -1.34 -5.88
C MET A 39 -19.27 -2.63 -6.38
N SER A 40 -18.38 -2.52 -7.38
CA SER A 40 -17.61 -3.67 -7.88
C SER A 40 -16.67 -4.23 -6.81
N PHE A 41 -16.06 -3.34 -6.02
CA PHE A 41 -15.20 -3.73 -4.91
C PHE A 41 -15.93 -4.58 -3.87
N ARG A 42 -17.14 -4.17 -3.44
CA ARG A 42 -17.92 -4.94 -2.46
C ARG A 42 -18.33 -6.33 -2.94
N ALA A 43 -18.58 -6.49 -4.24
CA ALA A 43 -18.98 -7.77 -4.81
C ALA A 43 -17.79 -8.72 -5.03
N ALA A 44 -16.63 -8.20 -5.44
CA ALA A 44 -15.47 -9.01 -5.81
C ALA A 44 -14.47 -9.22 -4.66
N HIS A 45 -14.36 -8.27 -3.73
CA HIS A 45 -13.38 -8.32 -2.65
C HIS A 45 -13.83 -9.27 -1.53
N THR A 46 -13.52 -10.55 -1.72
CA THR A 46 -13.72 -11.60 -0.71
C THR A 46 -12.40 -11.99 -0.05
N ASN A 47 -12.44 -12.53 1.18
CA ASN A 47 -11.23 -13.01 1.86
C ASN A 47 -10.46 -14.07 1.04
N ARG A 48 -11.19 -14.91 0.29
CA ARG A 48 -10.59 -15.91 -0.60
C ARG A 48 -9.77 -15.24 -1.69
N PHE A 49 -10.30 -14.20 -2.33
CA PHE A 49 -9.58 -13.44 -3.35
C PHE A 49 -8.30 -12.81 -2.79
N THR A 50 -8.37 -12.14 -1.63
CA THR A 50 -7.19 -11.51 -1.01
C THR A 50 -6.12 -12.55 -0.67
N LEU A 51 -6.51 -13.70 -0.10
CA LEU A 51 -5.57 -14.79 0.19
C LEU A 51 -4.94 -15.34 -1.09
N THR A 52 -5.72 -15.56 -2.14
CA THR A 52 -5.22 -16.02 -3.43
C THR A 52 -4.21 -15.03 -4.03
N VAL A 53 -4.50 -13.73 -4.00
CA VAL A 53 -3.56 -12.70 -4.49
C VAL A 53 -2.27 -12.70 -3.68
N CYS A 54 -2.35 -12.76 -2.35
CA CYS A 54 -1.16 -12.83 -1.50
C CYS A 54 -0.32 -14.08 -1.77
N LEU A 55 -0.97 -15.25 -1.93
CA LEU A 55 -0.27 -16.50 -2.23
C LEU A 55 0.40 -16.45 -3.61
N ILE A 56 -0.31 -15.96 -4.64
CA ILE A 56 0.25 -15.80 -5.98
C ILE A 56 1.47 -14.88 -5.96
N MET A 57 1.38 -13.75 -5.25
CA MET A 57 2.49 -12.80 -5.09
C MET A 57 3.72 -13.48 -4.47
N TRP A 58 3.54 -14.20 -3.36
CA TRP A 58 4.66 -14.91 -2.72
C TRP A 58 5.25 -16.00 -3.60
N LEU A 59 4.41 -16.81 -4.26
CA LEU A 59 4.87 -17.87 -5.17
C LEU A 59 5.68 -17.27 -6.32
N TYR A 60 5.21 -16.18 -6.92
CA TYR A 60 5.93 -15.47 -7.97
C TYR A 60 7.28 -14.93 -7.48
N ILE A 61 7.34 -14.28 -6.31
CA ILE A 61 8.61 -13.77 -5.76
C ILE A 61 9.59 -14.91 -5.53
N HIS A 62 9.16 -16.01 -4.92
CA HIS A 62 10.01 -17.17 -4.70
C HIS A 62 10.49 -17.81 -6.00
N LEU A 63 9.68 -17.80 -7.06
CA LEU A 63 10.10 -18.31 -8.38
C LEU A 63 11.17 -17.42 -9.00
N VAL A 64 10.97 -16.09 -8.99
CA VAL A 64 11.93 -15.14 -9.59
C VAL A 64 13.22 -15.09 -8.78
N GLU A 65 13.15 -14.76 -7.49
CA GLU A 65 14.31 -14.70 -6.59
C GLU A 65 14.98 -16.06 -6.41
N GLY A 66 14.20 -17.14 -6.40
CA GLY A 66 14.72 -18.50 -6.35
C GLY A 66 15.50 -18.87 -7.60
N SER A 67 15.05 -18.45 -8.79
CA SER A 67 15.79 -18.67 -10.03
C SER A 67 17.09 -17.88 -10.07
N PHE A 68 17.09 -16.63 -9.60
CA PHE A 68 18.27 -15.78 -9.48
C PHE A 68 19.30 -16.41 -8.53
N TRP A 69 18.85 -16.81 -7.35
CA TRP A 69 19.67 -17.48 -6.34
C TRP A 69 20.22 -18.82 -6.83
N LEU A 70 19.41 -19.62 -7.52
CA LEU A 70 19.84 -20.91 -8.08
C LEU A 70 20.93 -20.71 -9.14
N ALA A 71 20.81 -19.69 -9.99
CA ALA A 71 21.83 -19.35 -10.98
C ALA A 71 23.14 -18.89 -10.32
N ASP A 72 23.07 -18.02 -9.30
CA ASP A 72 24.24 -17.59 -8.52
C ASP A 72 24.97 -18.77 -7.88
N THR A 73 24.21 -19.62 -7.17
CA THR A 73 24.78 -20.74 -6.40
C THR A 73 25.39 -21.85 -7.26
N LEU A 74 24.81 -22.15 -8.43
CA LEU A 74 25.30 -23.21 -9.30
C LEU A 74 26.46 -22.78 -10.21
N TYR A 75 26.45 -21.55 -10.73
CA TYR A 75 27.34 -21.17 -11.83
C TYR A 75 28.36 -20.08 -11.48
N TYR A 76 28.00 -19.11 -10.62
CA TYR A 76 28.75 -17.86 -10.51
C TYR A 76 29.40 -17.61 -9.14
N ARG A 77 29.14 -18.48 -8.17
CA ARG A 77 29.59 -18.29 -6.79
C ARG A 77 31.09 -18.51 -6.63
N THR A 78 31.82 -17.42 -6.41
CA THR A 78 33.20 -17.45 -5.93
C THR A 78 33.22 -17.71 -4.43
N GLY A 79 34.26 -18.39 -3.94
CA GLY A 79 34.36 -18.71 -2.51
C GLY A 79 34.32 -17.45 -1.63
N VAL A 80 33.60 -17.53 -0.51
CA VAL A 80 33.48 -16.45 0.51
C VAL A 80 34.79 -15.89 1.07
N PRO A 81 35.96 -16.60 1.09
CA PRO A 81 37.18 -16.01 1.63
C PRO A 81 37.67 -14.77 0.87
N VAL A 82 37.27 -14.61 -0.40
CA VAL A 82 37.83 -13.60 -1.32
C VAL A 82 36.86 -12.44 -1.55
N THR A 83 35.57 -12.75 -1.55
CA THR A 83 34.48 -11.82 -1.78
C THR A 83 33.54 -11.93 -0.60
N ALA A 84 33.33 -10.82 0.14
CA ALA A 84 32.36 -10.74 1.22
C ALA A 84 31.00 -11.34 0.82
N CYS A 85 30.09 -11.54 1.79
CA CYS A 85 28.77 -12.13 1.52
C CYS A 85 27.88 -11.21 0.66
N LEU A 86 28.10 -11.22 -0.65
CA LEU A 86 27.51 -10.35 -1.66
C LEU A 86 27.27 -11.16 -2.95
N PHE A 87 26.28 -10.76 -3.74
CA PHE A 87 26.04 -11.33 -5.07
C PHE A 87 27.11 -10.90 -6.07
N ASN A 88 27.45 -11.79 -7.01
CA ASN A 88 28.36 -11.47 -8.11
C ASN A 88 27.61 -10.75 -9.24
N THR A 89 27.24 -9.49 -8.99
CA THR A 89 26.42 -8.67 -9.90
C THR A 89 27.07 -8.45 -11.27
N VAL A 90 28.39 -8.54 -11.37
CA VAL A 90 29.13 -8.39 -12.64
C VAL A 90 28.76 -9.50 -13.62
N GLN A 91 28.71 -10.75 -13.17
CA GLN A 91 28.34 -11.88 -14.02
C GLN A 91 26.82 -12.04 -14.15
N LEU A 92 26.06 -11.64 -13.14
CA LEU A 92 24.60 -11.72 -13.10
C LEU A 92 23.89 -10.48 -13.66
N ASN A 93 24.58 -9.59 -14.38
CA ASN A 93 24.01 -8.31 -14.82
C ASN A 93 22.68 -8.45 -15.58
N THR A 94 22.58 -9.38 -16.54
CA THR A 94 21.33 -9.61 -17.30
C THR A 94 20.20 -10.06 -16.38
N TRP A 95 20.49 -10.99 -15.46
CA TRP A 95 19.52 -11.50 -14.49
C TRP A 95 19.10 -10.43 -13.48
N SER A 96 20.04 -9.62 -13.00
CA SER A 96 19.79 -8.50 -12.10
C SER A 96 18.86 -7.49 -12.75
N ASN A 97 19.12 -7.10 -14.01
CA ASN A 97 18.26 -6.15 -14.72
C ASN A 97 16.83 -6.69 -14.90
N ILE A 98 16.69 -7.98 -15.20
CA ILE A 98 15.37 -8.61 -15.31
C ILE A 98 14.66 -8.60 -13.95
N ASN A 99 15.37 -8.97 -12.88
CA ASN A 99 14.84 -8.96 -11.52
C ASN A 99 14.40 -7.56 -11.09
N ASP A 100 15.23 -6.55 -11.35
CA ASP A 100 14.95 -5.15 -11.05
C ASP A 100 13.67 -4.67 -11.75
N ILE A 101 13.50 -5.01 -13.03
CA ILE A 101 12.28 -4.67 -13.77
C ILE A 101 11.05 -5.33 -13.15
N ILE A 102 11.16 -6.64 -12.90
CA ILE A 102 10.05 -7.52 -12.54
C ILE A 102 9.59 -7.30 -11.09
N VAL A 103 10.54 -7.16 -10.17
CA VAL A 103 10.30 -7.14 -8.72
C VAL A 103 10.22 -5.72 -8.17
N TYR A 104 10.90 -4.75 -8.79
CA TYR A 104 10.99 -3.40 -8.25
C TYR A 104 10.28 -2.36 -9.13
N ILE A 105 10.60 -2.30 -10.43
CA ILE A 105 10.05 -1.27 -11.32
C ILE A 105 8.56 -1.47 -11.54
N LEU A 106 8.11 -2.69 -11.83
CA LEU A 106 6.69 -2.98 -12.05
C LEU A 106 5.81 -2.64 -10.83
N PRO A 107 6.11 -3.10 -9.60
CA PRO A 107 5.33 -2.70 -8.41
C PRO A 107 5.33 -1.19 -8.16
N LEU A 108 6.45 -0.51 -8.37
CA LEU A 108 6.51 0.95 -8.26
C LEU A 108 5.62 1.65 -9.29
N ALA A 109 5.66 1.18 -10.55
CA ALA A 109 4.79 1.66 -11.62
C ALA A 109 3.30 1.44 -11.33
N VAL A 110 2.95 0.51 -10.43
CA VAL A 110 1.57 0.28 -9.95
C VAL A 110 1.25 1.14 -8.71
N ILE A 111 2.19 1.31 -7.79
CA ILE A 111 2.02 2.11 -6.57
C ILE A 111 1.78 3.58 -6.92
N LEU A 112 2.60 4.16 -7.79
CA LEU A 112 2.55 5.58 -8.13
C LEU A 112 1.17 6.04 -8.66
N PRO A 113 0.59 5.41 -9.71
CA PRO A 113 -0.74 5.80 -10.18
C PRO A 113 -1.82 5.49 -9.16
N SER A 114 -1.72 4.38 -8.41
CA SER A 114 -2.68 4.06 -7.35
C SER A 114 -2.70 5.14 -6.25
N PHE A 115 -1.53 5.59 -5.85
CA PHE A 115 -1.37 6.68 -4.88
C PHE A 115 -1.95 7.99 -5.42
N PHE A 116 -1.63 8.34 -6.67
CA PHE A 116 -2.18 9.53 -7.32
C PHE A 116 -3.72 9.53 -7.34
N VAL A 117 -4.32 8.41 -7.75
CA VAL A 117 -5.79 8.22 -7.74
C VAL A 117 -6.37 8.43 -6.34
N VAL A 118 -5.76 7.84 -5.31
CA VAL A 118 -6.21 7.96 -3.92
C VAL A 118 -6.17 9.41 -3.45
N VAL A 119 -5.06 10.10 -3.70
CA VAL A 119 -4.86 11.51 -3.30
C VAL A 119 -5.87 12.41 -4.01
N VAL A 120 -5.97 12.34 -5.34
CA VAL A 120 -6.90 13.17 -6.12
C VAL A 120 -8.33 12.94 -5.66
N SER A 121 -8.76 11.68 -5.51
CA SER A 121 -10.11 11.36 -5.07
C SER A 121 -10.41 11.88 -3.66
N LYS A 122 -9.45 11.78 -2.74
CA LYS A 122 -9.59 12.30 -1.38
C LYS A 122 -9.71 13.83 -1.37
N LEU A 123 -8.91 14.52 -2.20
CA LEU A 123 -8.98 15.97 -2.35
C LEU A 123 -10.33 16.41 -2.93
N LEU A 124 -10.83 15.73 -3.97
CA LEU A 124 -12.14 16.04 -4.56
C LEU A 124 -13.27 15.86 -3.54
N ARG A 125 -13.30 14.74 -2.80
CA ARG A 125 -14.30 14.49 -1.76
C ARG A 125 -14.22 15.50 -0.60
N SER A 126 -13.02 15.90 -0.19
CA SER A 126 -12.85 16.94 0.83
C SER A 126 -13.41 18.30 0.39
N ARG A 127 -13.20 18.68 -0.87
CA ARG A 127 -13.76 19.92 -1.43
C ARG A 127 -15.29 19.89 -1.46
N GLU A 128 -15.90 18.75 -1.80
CA GLU A 128 -17.35 18.59 -1.75
C GLU A 128 -17.90 18.65 -0.32
N ALA A 129 -17.22 18.05 0.65
CA ALA A 129 -17.59 18.12 2.05
C ALA A 129 -17.56 19.57 2.58
N MET A 130 -16.53 20.34 2.24
CA MET A 130 -16.46 21.76 2.59
C MET A 130 -17.59 22.58 1.95
N LYS A 131 -17.87 22.37 0.66
CA LYS A 131 -19.01 23.02 -0.02
C LYS A 131 -20.34 22.71 0.67
N ARG A 132 -20.54 21.49 1.15
CA ARG A 132 -21.74 21.11 1.93
C ARG A 132 -21.77 21.81 3.28
N SER A 133 -20.65 21.92 3.99
CA SER A 133 -20.55 22.61 5.27
C SER A 133 -20.88 24.10 5.16
N THR A 134 -20.37 24.81 4.15
CA THR A 134 -20.70 26.23 3.91
C THR A 134 -22.16 26.44 3.49
N ARG A 135 -22.81 25.42 2.94
CA ARG A 135 -24.24 25.48 2.55
C ARG A 135 -25.19 25.19 3.70
N VAL A 136 -24.71 24.70 4.85
CA VAL A 136 -25.53 24.61 6.07
C VAL A 136 -25.85 26.03 6.52
N LYS A 137 -27.00 26.55 6.04
CA LYS A 137 -27.59 27.80 6.51
C LYS A 137 -27.64 27.73 8.04
N PRO A 138 -27.08 28.69 8.80
CA PRO A 138 -27.15 28.65 10.25
C PRO A 138 -28.62 28.55 10.66
N ARG A 139 -28.99 27.37 11.14
CA ARG A 139 -30.29 27.08 11.73
C ARG A 139 -30.23 27.77 13.09
N ASN A 140 -30.95 28.89 13.21
CA ASN A 140 -31.17 29.67 14.43
C ASN A 140 -30.21 30.86 14.64
N ALA A 141 -30.51 31.98 13.98
CA ALA A 141 -30.28 33.31 14.58
C ALA A 141 -31.60 33.96 15.05
N ALA A 142 -32.73 33.26 14.96
CA ALA A 142 -34.04 33.75 15.38
C ALA A 142 -34.77 32.70 16.22
N VAL A 143 -34.28 32.45 17.43
CA VAL A 143 -35.18 32.11 18.53
C VAL A 143 -35.43 33.43 19.24
N PRO A 144 -36.59 34.09 19.05
CA PRO A 144 -36.97 35.21 19.88
C PRO A 144 -36.90 34.74 21.33
N ARG A 145 -36.14 35.44 22.17
CA ARG A 145 -36.31 35.34 23.61
C ARG A 145 -37.79 35.60 23.86
N ILE A 146 -38.52 34.58 24.30
CA ILE A 146 -39.77 34.80 25.01
C ILE A 146 -39.34 35.59 26.25
N GLN A 147 -39.50 36.91 26.19
CA GLN A 147 -39.52 37.75 27.37
C GLN A 147 -40.70 37.24 28.19
N ALA A 148 -40.40 36.49 29.26
CA ALA A 148 -41.35 36.24 30.31
C ALA A 148 -41.63 37.61 30.97
N GLU A 149 -42.68 38.24 30.50
CA GLU A 149 -43.32 39.38 31.14
C GLU A 149 -43.92 38.86 32.46
N ILE A 150 -43.21 39.09 33.56
CA ILE A 150 -43.73 38.86 34.92
C ILE A 150 -44.52 40.13 35.27
N PRO A 151 -45.86 40.08 35.43
CA PRO A 151 -46.62 41.23 35.84
C PRO A 151 -46.28 41.61 37.28
N PRO A 152 -46.06 42.91 37.58
CA PRO A 152 -46.05 43.39 38.94
C PRO A 152 -47.49 43.41 39.46
N ASN A 153 -47.66 43.09 40.74
CA ASN A 153 -48.87 43.26 41.56
C ASN A 153 -49.70 41.99 41.79
N SER A 154 -49.43 41.35 42.93
CA SER A 154 -50.50 40.97 43.85
C SER A 154 -50.07 41.37 45.27
N VAL A 155 -50.41 42.61 45.60
CA VAL A 155 -50.61 43.08 46.98
C VAL A 155 -51.98 42.56 47.42
N THR A 156 -52.05 41.92 48.58
CA THR A 156 -53.21 41.66 49.49
C THR A 156 -52.88 40.36 50.24
N SER A 157 -52.91 40.24 51.56
CA SER A 157 -53.29 41.09 52.69
C SER A 157 -52.59 40.55 53.94
#